data_AF-A0ABD7DPJ0-F1
#
_entry.id   AF-A0ABD7DPJ0-F1
#
_cell.length_a   1.000
_cell.length_b   1.000
_cell.length_c   1.000
_cell.angle_alpha   90.00
_cell.angle_beta   90.00
_cell.angle_gamma   90.00
#
_symmetry.space_group_name_H-M   'P 1'
#
loop_
_entity.id
_entity.type
_entity.pdbx_description
1 polymer ?
#
loop_
_entity_poly.entity_id
_entity_poly.type
_entity_poly.pdbx_seq_one_letter_code
_entity_poly.pdbx_strand_id
1 'polypeptide(L)'
;MAKKKRSSKTQNVQSCNQGNSNTSSVSTENTNSKESNMILTTFNQAAIIVLVFTALAYAYAALFKYGYHSYYDLTDYSLLKIDTSDLTRYFLEIFPWLATTLTIYIFARYVFLIPELLLKRKGVKSKIILSLMILFFISPLIGWVFIIDIYSNWYISIWCIIYVFTLAYYYLPPIVQKYIQVILSPFKPFKTIAIIVFILVLGFISFRLGAESAERQRKYLIFNQNNQDQIVISSSGNYLITAPFNKDKGTMEPTFYVMSIKNQIILKTKKLSKALKVAPVYENINTSKTP
;
A
#
# COMPACT_ATOMS: atom_id res chain seq x y z
N MET A 1 14.75 73.02 22.52
CA MET A 1 14.92 74.37 21.94
C MET A 1 14.87 74.27 20.42
N ALA A 2 14.07 75.12 19.79
CA ALA A 2 13.73 75.10 18.37
C ALA A 2 14.85 75.66 17.46
N LYS A 3 14.95 75.16 16.22
CA LYS A 3 14.77 75.99 15.00
C LYS A 3 14.80 75.19 13.70
N LYS A 4 13.74 75.43 12.93
CA LYS A 4 13.40 75.06 11.56
C LYS A 4 14.37 75.72 10.54
N LYS A 5 14.71 75.05 9.44
CA LYS A 5 15.08 75.72 8.17
C LYS A 5 14.50 75.00 6.95
N ARG A 6 13.72 75.78 6.20
CA ARG A 6 13.16 75.64 4.83
C ARG A 6 14.31 75.49 3.81
N SER A 7 14.21 74.63 2.78
CA SER A 7 13.54 74.80 1.46
C SER A 7 14.41 75.44 0.36
N SER A 8 14.09 75.07 -0.89
CA SER A 8 14.54 75.53 -2.23
C SER A 8 15.77 74.77 -2.79
N LYS A 9 15.87 74.41 -4.08
CA LYS A 9 15.28 74.93 -5.33
C LYS A 9 15.50 73.84 -6.42
N THR A 10 14.50 73.29 -7.11
CA THR A 10 13.84 73.70 -8.39
C THR A 10 14.51 73.21 -9.68
N GLN A 11 13.64 72.83 -10.64
CA GLN A 11 13.72 72.79 -12.12
C GLN A 11 13.62 71.36 -12.69
N ASN A 12 12.76 71.03 -13.66
CA ASN A 12 11.91 71.81 -14.56
C ASN A 12 10.83 70.86 -15.13
N VAL A 13 9.54 71.08 -14.87
CA VAL A 13 8.51 71.50 -15.85
C VAL A 13 8.83 71.17 -17.32
N GLN A 14 8.07 70.24 -17.91
CA GLN A 14 7.38 70.51 -19.17
C GLN A 14 6.01 69.86 -19.18
N SER A 15 5.02 70.69 -19.45
CA SER A 15 3.58 70.45 -19.46
C SER A 15 3.07 70.71 -20.88
N CYS A 16 2.13 69.87 -21.34
CA CYS A 16 0.87 70.18 -22.07
C CYS A 16 0.51 68.97 -22.96
N ASN A 17 -0.49 68.18 -22.60
CA ASN A 17 -1.93 68.37 -22.83
C ASN A 17 -2.36 68.19 -24.30
N GLN A 18 -3.02 67.08 -24.62
CA GLN A 18 -4.43 67.05 -25.02
C GLN A 18 -4.89 65.63 -25.37
N GLY A 19 -6.11 65.26 -24.94
CA GLY A 19 -6.82 64.09 -25.47
C GLY A 19 -7.61 63.29 -24.44
N ASN A 20 -8.63 63.91 -23.83
CA ASN A 20 -9.67 63.18 -23.12
C ASN A 20 -10.56 62.46 -24.15
N SER A 21 -10.67 61.13 -24.08
CA SER A 21 -11.89 60.42 -24.49
C SER A 21 -12.01 59.12 -23.69
N ASN A 22 -13.21 58.93 -23.15
CA ASN A 22 -13.58 57.90 -22.21
C ASN A 22 -13.43 56.49 -22.81
N THR A 23 -12.84 55.57 -22.05
CA THR A 23 -13.35 54.19 -21.96
C THR A 23 -12.82 53.56 -20.69
N SER A 24 -13.62 53.67 -19.63
CA SER A 24 -13.61 52.72 -18.53
C SER A 24 -14.03 51.35 -19.07
N SER A 25 -13.09 50.56 -19.58
CA SER A 25 -13.27 49.12 -19.70
C SER A 25 -12.87 48.48 -18.37
N VAL A 26 -13.91 48.09 -17.66
CA VAL A 26 -13.86 47.34 -16.41
C VAL A 26 -12.95 46.12 -16.60
N SER A 27 -11.96 45.98 -15.73
CA SER A 27 -11.03 44.86 -15.61
C SER A 27 -11.68 43.57 -15.08
N THR A 28 -12.92 43.28 -15.49
CA THR A 28 -13.71 42.10 -15.10
C THR A 28 -13.34 40.83 -15.86
N GLU A 29 -12.52 40.91 -16.91
CA GLU A 29 -12.23 39.76 -17.77
C GLU A 29 -11.04 38.89 -17.29
N ASN A 30 -10.24 39.37 -16.34
CA ASN A 30 -9.03 38.67 -15.90
C ASN A 30 -9.18 37.84 -14.60
N THR A 31 -10.25 38.05 -13.83
CA THR A 31 -10.53 37.26 -12.62
C THR A 31 -11.25 35.96 -12.97
N ASN A 32 -12.24 35.99 -13.86
CA ASN A 32 -12.97 34.80 -14.30
C ASN A 32 -12.09 33.83 -15.09
N SER A 33 -11.19 34.34 -15.94
CA SER A 33 -10.23 33.49 -16.68
C SER A 33 -9.20 32.85 -15.76
N LYS A 34 -8.71 33.58 -14.74
CA LYS A 34 -7.77 33.04 -13.76
C LYS A 34 -8.42 32.02 -12.83
N GLU A 35 -9.64 32.26 -12.38
CA GLU A 35 -10.41 31.36 -11.52
C GLU A 35 -10.85 30.09 -12.27
N SER A 36 -11.37 30.21 -13.50
CA SER A 36 -11.70 29.06 -14.35
C SER A 36 -10.47 28.22 -14.71
N ASN A 37 -9.33 28.85 -15.02
CA ASN A 37 -8.07 28.14 -15.23
C ASN A 37 -7.56 27.46 -13.96
N MET A 38 -7.75 28.07 -12.79
CA MET A 38 -7.36 27.48 -11.50
C MET A 38 -8.26 26.30 -11.11
N ILE A 39 -9.56 26.38 -11.39
CA ILE A 39 -10.53 25.30 -11.18
C ILE A 39 -10.23 24.15 -12.16
N LEU A 40 -10.04 24.44 -13.45
CA LEU A 40 -9.73 23.43 -14.47
C LEU A 40 -8.41 22.71 -14.19
N THR A 41 -7.38 23.44 -13.75
CA THR A 41 -6.09 22.84 -13.36
C THR A 41 -6.22 21.97 -12.10
N THR A 42 -7.04 22.37 -11.13
CA THR A 42 -7.33 21.56 -9.93
C THR A 42 -8.10 20.29 -10.28
N PHE A 43 -9.12 20.37 -11.13
CA PHE A 43 -9.87 19.20 -11.61
C PHE A 43 -8.99 18.25 -12.43
N ASN A 44 -8.12 18.78 -13.28
CA ASN A 44 -7.18 17.97 -14.05
C ASN A 44 -6.18 17.25 -13.13
N GLN A 45 -5.64 17.94 -12.11
CA GLN A 45 -4.78 17.32 -11.10
C GLN A 45 -5.51 16.25 -10.30
N ALA A 46 -6.76 16.52 -9.87
CA ALA A 46 -7.58 15.53 -9.17
C ALA A 46 -7.87 14.30 -10.03
N ALA A 47 -8.20 14.48 -11.31
CA ALA A 47 -8.44 13.40 -12.25
C ALA A 47 -7.19 12.53 -12.46
N ILE A 48 -6.02 13.14 -12.61
CA ILE A 48 -4.73 12.43 -12.69
C ILE A 48 -4.49 11.62 -11.41
N ILE A 49 -4.72 12.21 -10.24
CA ILE A 49 -4.56 11.53 -8.95
C ILE A 49 -5.49 10.31 -8.86
N VAL A 50 -6.77 10.46 -9.20
CA VAL A 50 -7.75 9.37 -9.21
C VAL A 50 -7.35 8.27 -10.19
N LEU A 51 -6.87 8.64 -11.39
CA LEU A 51 -6.42 7.69 -12.39
C LEU A 51 -5.20 6.89 -11.90
N VAL A 52 -4.22 7.55 -11.28
CA VAL A 52 -3.05 6.90 -10.69
C VAL A 52 -3.44 5.95 -9.56
N PHE A 53 -4.31 6.37 -8.64
CA PHE A 53 -4.79 5.48 -7.57
C PHE A 53 -5.60 4.31 -8.11
N THR A 54 -6.39 4.52 -9.16
CA THR A 54 -7.14 3.45 -9.82
C THR A 54 -6.17 2.44 -10.44
N ALA A 55 -5.17 2.90 -11.19
CA ALA A 55 -4.14 2.04 -11.77
C ALA A 55 -3.37 1.25 -10.70
N LEU A 56 -3.00 1.90 -9.59
CA LEU A 56 -2.36 1.23 -8.45
C LEU A 56 -3.26 0.18 -7.79
N ALA A 57 -4.56 0.48 -7.61
CA ALA A 57 -5.51 -0.46 -7.02
C ALA A 57 -5.63 -1.73 -7.89
N TYR A 58 -5.74 -1.58 -9.21
CA TYR A 58 -5.72 -2.72 -10.13
C TYR A 58 -4.39 -3.46 -10.11
N ALA A 59 -3.25 -2.75 -10.08
CA ALA A 59 -1.93 -3.39 -9.99
C ALA A 59 -1.77 -4.22 -8.71
N TYR A 60 -2.21 -3.70 -7.56
CA TYR A 60 -2.17 -4.41 -6.29
C TYR A 60 -3.15 -5.58 -6.24
N ALA A 61 -4.34 -5.44 -6.82
CA ALA A 61 -5.27 -6.55 -6.98
C ALA A 61 -4.69 -7.66 -7.89
N ALA A 62 -3.92 -7.29 -8.92
CA ALA A 62 -3.20 -8.24 -9.76
C ALA A 62 -2.17 -9.04 -8.95
N LEU A 63 -1.37 -8.34 -8.14
CA LEU A 63 -0.36 -8.96 -7.27
C LEU A 63 -1.02 -9.84 -6.19
N PHE A 64 -2.16 -9.41 -5.64
CA PHE A 64 -2.96 -10.21 -4.73
C PHE A 64 -3.45 -11.49 -5.41
N LYS A 65 -4.03 -11.40 -6.61
CA LYS A 65 -4.46 -12.58 -7.38
C LYS A 65 -3.29 -13.50 -7.69
N TYR A 66 -2.14 -12.94 -8.05
CA TYR A 66 -0.92 -13.69 -8.32
C TYR A 66 -0.44 -14.46 -7.07
N GLY A 67 -0.44 -13.83 -5.89
CA GLY A 67 -0.14 -14.51 -4.63
C GLY A 67 -1.13 -15.61 -4.29
N TYR A 68 -2.41 -15.38 -4.55
CA TYR A 68 -3.46 -16.38 -4.38
C TYR A 68 -3.25 -17.59 -5.31
N HIS A 69 -2.94 -17.36 -6.58
CA HIS A 69 -2.62 -18.42 -7.56
C HIS A 69 -1.33 -19.16 -7.20
N SER A 70 -0.30 -18.44 -6.75
CA SER A 70 0.98 -19.03 -6.32
C SER A 70 0.82 -20.01 -5.15
N TYR A 71 -0.19 -19.86 -4.29
CA TYR A 71 -0.47 -20.83 -3.23
C TYR A 71 -0.97 -22.19 -3.77
N TYR A 72 -1.66 -22.16 -4.92
CA TYR A 72 -2.19 -23.35 -5.59
C TYR A 72 -1.30 -23.80 -6.77
N ASP A 73 -0.05 -23.36 -6.85
CA ASP A 73 0.87 -23.68 -7.96
C ASP A 73 0.29 -23.38 -9.37
N LEU A 74 -0.59 -22.39 -9.45
CA LEU A 74 -1.14 -21.87 -10.71
C LEU A 74 -0.18 -20.82 -11.29
N THR A 75 0.85 -21.26 -12.01
CA THR A 75 1.92 -20.37 -12.51
C THR A 75 1.63 -19.73 -13.87
N ASP A 76 0.53 -20.08 -14.53
CA ASP A 76 0.23 -19.61 -15.88
C ASP A 76 -0.27 -18.16 -15.90
N TYR A 77 0.57 -17.24 -16.40
CA TYR A 77 0.26 -15.81 -16.51
C TYR A 77 -0.97 -15.51 -17.38
N SER A 78 -1.29 -16.39 -18.34
CA SER A 78 -2.47 -16.29 -19.20
C SER A 78 -3.79 -16.34 -18.41
N LEU A 79 -3.77 -16.90 -17.19
CA LEU A 79 -4.90 -17.01 -16.29
C LEU A 79 -5.06 -15.80 -15.36
N LEU A 80 -4.10 -14.87 -15.37
CA LEU A 80 -4.07 -13.68 -14.51
C LEU A 80 -4.91 -12.52 -15.09
N LYS A 81 -6.17 -12.79 -15.43
CA LYS A 81 -7.12 -11.74 -15.79
C LYS A 81 -7.78 -11.21 -14.53
N ILE A 82 -7.73 -9.91 -14.28
CA ILE A 82 -8.33 -9.31 -13.09
C ILE A 82 -9.83 -9.11 -13.31
N ASP A 83 -10.64 -9.68 -12.42
CA ASP A 83 -12.07 -9.46 -12.37
C ASP A 83 -12.43 -8.48 -11.22
N THR A 84 -13.63 -7.90 -11.26
CA THR A 84 -14.12 -6.99 -10.20
C THR A 84 -14.25 -7.69 -8.84
N SER A 85 -14.47 -9.01 -8.85
CA SER A 85 -14.48 -9.86 -7.67
C SER A 85 -13.10 -9.92 -6.99
N ASP A 86 -12.00 -9.95 -7.76
CA ASP A 86 -10.64 -9.96 -7.23
C ASP A 86 -10.31 -8.63 -6.53
N LEU A 87 -10.72 -7.51 -7.14
CA LEU A 87 -10.56 -6.18 -6.55
C LEU A 87 -11.33 -6.08 -5.22
N THR A 88 -12.57 -6.57 -5.19
CA THR A 88 -13.40 -6.58 -3.99
C THR A 88 -12.77 -7.45 -2.90
N ARG A 89 -12.29 -8.65 -3.26
CA ARG A 89 -11.62 -9.55 -2.32
C ARG A 89 -10.34 -8.95 -1.76
N TYR A 90 -9.52 -8.30 -2.60
CA TYR A 90 -8.36 -7.56 -2.15
C TYR A 90 -8.72 -6.49 -1.11
N PHE A 91 -9.74 -5.66 -1.38
CA PHE A 91 -10.17 -4.62 -0.45
C PHE A 91 -10.73 -5.19 0.86
N LEU A 92 -11.46 -6.31 0.82
CA LEU A 92 -11.95 -6.99 2.01
C LEU A 92 -10.84 -7.52 2.92
N GLU A 93 -9.69 -7.89 2.37
CA GLU A 93 -8.55 -8.41 3.14
C GLU A 93 -7.65 -7.27 3.67
N ILE A 94 -7.39 -6.23 2.86
CA ILE A 94 -6.53 -5.11 3.27
C ILE A 94 -7.22 -4.13 4.23
N PHE A 95 -8.55 -3.93 4.13
CA PHE A 95 -9.24 -2.96 4.99
C PHE A 95 -9.22 -3.31 6.49
N PRO A 96 -9.44 -4.56 6.93
CA PRO A 96 -9.26 -4.92 8.33
C PRO A 96 -7.83 -4.64 8.82
N TRP A 97 -6.83 -4.87 7.98
CA TRP A 97 -5.43 -4.55 8.28
C TRP A 97 -5.19 -3.04 8.44
N LEU A 98 -5.71 -2.23 7.51
CA LEU A 98 -5.65 -0.77 7.58
C LEU A 98 -6.41 -0.21 8.78
N ALA A 99 -7.61 -0.73 9.06
CA ALA A 99 -8.42 -0.33 10.20
C ALA A 99 -7.70 -0.67 11.51
N THR A 100 -7.16 -1.88 11.64
CA THR A 100 -6.43 -2.32 12.84
C THR A 100 -5.19 -1.46 13.06
N THR A 101 -4.38 -1.24 12.02
CA THR A 101 -3.18 -0.38 12.13
C THR A 101 -3.53 1.07 12.48
N LEU A 102 -4.60 1.61 11.92
CA LEU A 102 -5.11 2.94 12.27
C LEU A 102 -5.60 3.01 13.72
N THR A 103 -6.36 2.01 14.18
CA THR A 103 -6.85 1.95 15.56
C THR A 103 -5.71 1.85 16.56
N ILE A 104 -4.72 0.97 16.32
CA ILE A 104 -3.54 0.87 17.18
C ILE A 104 -2.74 2.18 17.12
N TYR A 105 -2.61 2.82 15.95
CA TYR A 105 -1.93 4.11 15.83
C TYR A 105 -2.61 5.19 16.69
N ILE A 106 -3.95 5.29 16.60
CA ILE A 106 -4.75 6.21 17.40
C ILE A 106 -4.57 5.90 18.89
N PHE A 107 -4.69 4.63 19.28
CA PHE A 107 -4.55 4.19 20.67
C PHE A 107 -3.16 4.51 21.23
N ALA A 108 -2.10 4.11 20.53
CA ALA A 108 -0.72 4.42 20.91
C ALA A 108 -0.53 5.93 21.03
N ARG A 109 -1.00 6.69 20.04
CA ARG A 109 -0.91 8.15 20.08
C ARG A 109 -1.61 8.73 21.31
N TYR A 110 -2.79 8.26 21.69
CA TYR A 110 -3.47 8.71 22.91
C TYR A 110 -2.76 8.30 24.19
N VAL A 111 -2.40 7.01 24.33
CA VAL A 111 -1.68 6.47 25.51
C VAL A 111 -0.36 7.22 25.73
N PHE A 112 0.35 7.56 24.66
CA PHE A 112 1.65 8.22 24.75
C PHE A 112 1.57 9.75 24.80
N LEU A 113 0.51 10.39 24.28
CA LEU A 113 0.29 11.85 24.41
C LEU A 113 -0.25 12.25 25.79
N ILE A 114 -1.01 11.39 26.49
CA ILE A 114 -1.53 11.69 27.83
C ILE A 114 -0.39 12.05 28.82
N PRO A 115 0.73 11.30 28.89
CA PRO A 115 1.88 11.69 29.68
C PRO A 115 2.53 13.01 29.25
N GLU A 116 2.51 13.35 27.97
CA GLU A 116 3.07 14.60 27.45
C GLU A 116 2.21 15.82 27.83
N LEU A 117 0.88 15.67 27.81
CA LEU A 117 -0.08 16.66 28.28
C LEU A 117 0.03 16.88 29.80
N LEU A 118 0.17 15.81 30.57
CA LEU A 118 0.25 15.86 32.04
C LEU A 118 1.59 16.40 32.57
N LEU A 119 2.71 16.10 31.90
CA LEU A 119 4.05 16.37 32.45
C LEU A 119 4.69 17.67 31.98
N LYS A 120 4.03 18.50 31.15
CA LYS A 120 4.45 19.85 30.69
C LYS A 120 5.93 19.99 30.24
N ARG A 121 6.62 18.89 29.90
CA ARG A 121 8.06 18.87 29.56
C ARG A 121 8.19 18.73 28.04
N LYS A 122 8.24 19.86 27.36
CA LYS A 122 8.26 19.93 25.88
C LYS A 122 9.53 19.27 25.31
N GLY A 123 9.35 18.33 24.36
CA GLY A 123 10.30 18.12 23.26
C GLY A 123 11.12 16.82 23.22
N VAL A 124 11.50 16.21 24.35
CA VAL A 124 12.30 14.96 24.34
C VAL A 124 11.42 13.71 24.28
N LYS A 125 10.24 13.75 24.92
CA LYS A 125 9.34 12.58 25.03
C LYS A 125 8.65 12.23 23.71
N SER A 126 8.17 13.21 22.94
CA SER A 126 7.47 12.94 21.67
C SER A 126 8.34 12.22 20.63
N LYS A 127 9.66 12.46 20.64
CA LYS A 127 10.61 11.79 19.73
C LYS A 127 10.91 10.35 20.16
N ILE A 128 11.03 10.09 21.47
CA ILE A 128 11.14 8.73 22.02
C ILE A 128 9.87 7.93 21.72
N ILE A 129 8.70 8.55 21.86
CA ILE A 129 7.40 7.96 21.52
C ILE A 129 7.33 7.59 20.03
N LEU A 130 7.75 8.50 19.13
CA LEU A 130 7.80 8.22 17.70
C LEU A 130 8.74 7.05 17.38
N SER A 131 9.91 7.00 18.02
CA SER A 131 10.87 5.89 17.86
C SER A 131 10.30 4.56 18.38
N LEU A 132 9.57 4.59 19.50
CA LEU A 132 8.89 3.42 20.04
C LEU A 132 7.78 2.95 19.10
N MET A 133 6.98 3.87 18.53
CA MET A 133 5.96 3.54 17.54
C MET A 133 6.57 2.91 16.29
N ILE A 134 7.69 3.45 15.78
CA ILE A 134 8.40 2.84 14.66
C ILE A 134 8.81 1.41 14.99
N LEU A 135 9.36 1.17 16.18
CA LEU A 135 9.78 -0.17 16.61
C LEU A 135 8.58 -1.13 16.71
N PHE A 136 7.49 -0.71 17.35
CA PHE A 136 6.32 -1.57 17.57
C PHE A 136 5.48 -1.84 16.31
N PHE A 137 5.56 -0.99 15.29
CA PHE A 137 4.75 -1.16 14.07
C PHE A 137 5.55 -1.64 12.86
N ILE A 138 6.71 -1.04 12.61
CA ILE A 138 7.50 -1.36 11.41
C ILE A 138 8.18 -2.73 11.57
N SER A 139 8.64 -3.07 12.79
CA SER A 139 9.28 -4.37 13.03
C SER A 139 8.29 -5.54 12.84
N PRO A 140 7.11 -5.61 13.48
CA PRO A 140 6.22 -6.75 13.24
C PRO A 140 5.75 -6.84 11.78
N LEU A 141 5.57 -5.70 11.11
CA LEU A 141 5.16 -5.65 9.70
C LEU A 141 6.23 -6.27 8.79
N ILE A 142 7.51 -5.93 8.99
CA ILE A 142 8.63 -6.52 8.23
C ILE A 142 8.74 -8.02 8.49
N GLY A 143 8.59 -8.45 9.75
CA GLY A 143 8.58 -9.86 10.11
C GLY A 143 7.50 -10.64 9.38
N TRP A 144 6.26 -10.12 9.40
CA TRP A 144 5.12 -10.74 8.71
C TRP A 144 5.29 -10.74 7.18
N VAL A 145 5.76 -9.64 6.60
CA VAL A 145 5.95 -9.51 5.15
C VAL A 145 6.98 -10.52 4.63
N PHE A 146 8.11 -10.68 5.30
CA PHE A 146 9.21 -11.54 4.85
C PHE A 146 9.18 -12.96 5.44
N ILE A 147 8.13 -13.35 6.18
CA ILE A 147 8.05 -14.62 6.94
C ILE A 147 9.30 -14.81 7.82
N ILE A 148 9.79 -13.71 8.39
CA ILE A 148 10.89 -13.79 9.33
C ILE A 148 10.25 -14.11 10.68
N ASP A 149 10.77 -15.14 11.34
CA ASP A 149 10.40 -15.41 12.72
C ASP A 149 10.78 -14.20 13.58
N ILE A 150 9.77 -13.46 14.04
CA ILE A 150 9.94 -12.26 14.86
C ILE A 150 10.61 -12.58 16.21
N TYR A 151 10.56 -13.84 16.63
CA TYR A 151 11.21 -14.34 17.84
C TYR A 151 12.64 -14.85 17.58
N SER A 152 13.12 -14.81 16.33
CA SER A 152 14.50 -15.16 16.00
C SER A 152 15.48 -14.20 16.67
N ASN A 153 16.49 -14.75 17.36
CA ASN A 153 17.54 -13.98 18.02
C ASN A 153 18.26 -13.01 17.06
N TRP A 154 18.43 -13.39 15.79
CA TRP A 154 19.06 -12.53 14.79
C TRP A 154 18.18 -11.32 14.44
N TYR A 155 16.88 -11.56 14.27
CA TYR A 155 15.91 -10.50 13.99
C TYR A 155 15.82 -9.49 15.14
N ILE A 156 15.69 -10.00 16.37
CA ILE A 156 15.66 -9.18 17.59
C ILE A 156 16.95 -8.38 17.70
N SER A 157 18.12 -9.00 17.47
CA SER A 157 19.41 -8.32 17.55
C SER A 157 19.54 -7.15 16.59
N ILE A 158 19.10 -7.31 15.33
CA ILE A 158 19.13 -6.22 14.33
C ILE A 158 18.25 -5.04 14.79
N TRP A 159 17.03 -5.31 15.24
CA TRP A 159 16.13 -4.26 15.70
C TRP A 159 16.61 -3.57 16.97
N CYS A 160 17.22 -4.31 17.90
CA CYS A 160 17.88 -3.75 19.07
C CYS A 160 19.03 -2.81 18.67
N ILE A 161 19.89 -3.23 17.73
CA ILE A 161 21.00 -2.40 17.23
C ILE A 161 20.45 -1.11 16.59
N ILE A 162 19.47 -1.22 15.69
CA ILE A 162 18.83 -0.05 15.07
C ILE A 162 18.27 0.88 16.15
N TYR A 163 17.53 0.35 17.13
CA TYR A 163 16.96 1.13 18.20
C TYR A 163 18.03 1.86 19.02
N VAL A 164 19.10 1.18 19.42
CA VAL A 164 20.21 1.78 20.17
C VAL A 164 20.88 2.90 19.38
N PHE A 165 21.16 2.70 18.08
CA PHE A 165 21.72 3.75 17.23
C PHE A 165 20.78 4.95 17.08
N THR A 166 19.47 4.68 16.94
CA THR A 166 18.47 5.74 16.84
C THR A 166 18.43 6.56 18.14
N LEU A 167 18.45 5.87 19.29
CA LEU A 167 18.48 6.50 20.61
C LEU A 167 19.77 7.31 20.82
N ALA A 168 20.93 6.73 20.51
CA ALA A 168 22.24 7.37 20.63
C ALA A 168 22.34 8.63 19.77
N TYR A 169 21.80 8.60 18.54
CA TYR A 169 21.69 9.77 17.68
C TYR A 169 20.93 10.92 18.35
N TYR A 170 19.87 10.63 19.10
CA TYR A 170 19.11 11.67 19.81
C TYR A 170 19.86 12.31 20.98
N TYR A 171 20.76 11.58 21.64
CA TYR A 171 21.55 12.10 22.77
C TYR A 171 22.82 12.85 22.34
N LEU A 172 23.21 12.75 21.06
CA LEU A 172 24.37 13.47 20.53
C LEU A 172 24.16 15.00 20.52
N PRO A 173 25.22 15.81 20.75
CA PRO A 173 25.13 17.26 20.65
C PRO A 173 24.65 17.71 19.26
N PRO A 174 23.91 18.84 19.16
CA PRO A 174 23.35 19.32 17.89
C PRO A 174 24.41 19.57 16.81
N ILE A 175 25.63 19.90 17.23
CA ILE A 175 26.79 20.06 16.34
C ILE A 175 27.12 18.73 15.66
N VAL A 176 27.22 17.63 16.43
CA VAL A 176 27.53 16.30 15.89
C VAL A 176 26.37 15.77 15.04
N GLN A 177 25.12 16.00 15.46
CA GLN A 177 23.95 15.67 14.65
C GLN A 177 23.98 16.38 13.28
N LYS A 178 24.40 17.66 13.23
CA LYS A 178 24.54 18.40 11.98
C LYS A 178 25.62 17.80 11.06
N TYR A 179 26.75 17.37 11.62
CA TYR A 179 27.79 16.67 10.84
C TYR A 179 27.28 15.33 10.29
N ILE A 180 26.59 14.53 11.12
CA ILE A 180 25.95 13.29 10.67
C ILE A 180 24.94 13.57 9.55
N GLN A 181 24.11 14.62 9.67
CA GLN A 181 23.18 15.02 8.61
C GLN A 181 23.86 15.51 7.32
N VAL A 182 25.07 16.06 7.42
CA VAL A 182 25.87 16.44 6.24
C VAL A 182 26.44 15.19 5.57
N ILE A 183 26.90 14.20 6.34
CA ILE A 183 27.34 12.90 5.81
C ILE A 183 26.18 12.13 5.19
N LEU A 184 24.98 12.19 5.78
CA LEU A 184 23.75 11.63 5.21
C LEU A 184 23.11 12.54 4.13
N SER A 185 23.62 13.75 3.90
CA SER A 185 23.11 14.69 2.90
C SER A 185 23.02 14.13 1.47
N PRO A 186 24.00 13.36 0.96
CA PRO A 186 23.86 12.67 -0.33
C PRO A 186 22.65 11.73 -0.42
N PHE A 187 22.06 11.30 0.71
CA PHE A 187 20.84 10.51 0.76
C PHE A 187 19.55 11.36 0.83
N LYS A 188 19.62 12.70 0.86
CA LYS A 188 18.43 13.58 0.83
C LYS A 188 17.54 13.49 -0.42
N PRO A 189 18.02 13.23 -1.65
CA PRO A 189 17.14 13.06 -2.81
C PRO A 189 16.34 11.75 -2.79
N PHE A 190 16.49 10.90 -1.77
CA PHE A 190 15.75 9.65 -1.64
C PHE A 190 14.25 9.82 -1.39
N LYS A 191 13.67 11.03 -1.31
CA LYS A 191 12.20 11.16 -1.12
C LYS A 191 11.42 10.45 -2.23
N THR A 192 11.82 10.62 -3.49
CA THR A 192 11.18 9.93 -4.62
C THR A 192 11.47 8.44 -4.62
N ILE A 193 12.72 8.04 -4.31
CA ILE A 193 13.10 6.63 -4.18
C ILE A 193 12.30 5.96 -3.07
N ALA A 194 12.10 6.63 -1.95
CA ALA A 194 11.30 6.14 -0.83
C ALA A 194 9.82 5.96 -1.21
N ILE A 195 9.26 6.85 -2.03
CA ILE A 195 7.90 6.67 -2.58
C ILE A 195 7.83 5.44 -3.48
N ILE A 196 8.82 5.25 -4.37
CA ILE A 196 8.89 4.07 -5.25
C ILE A 196 9.03 2.79 -4.43
N VAL A 197 9.95 2.76 -3.47
CA VAL A 197 10.15 1.63 -2.55
C VAL A 197 8.86 1.36 -1.77
N PHE A 198 8.16 2.39 -1.31
CA PHE A 198 6.89 2.23 -0.61
C PHE A 198 5.81 1.60 -1.50
N ILE A 199 5.70 2.02 -2.76
CA ILE A 199 4.80 1.41 -3.75
C ILE A 199 5.15 -0.07 -3.98
N LEU A 200 6.43 -0.39 -4.11
CA LEU A 200 6.89 -1.78 -4.28
C LEU A 200 6.60 -2.64 -3.06
N VAL A 201 6.83 -2.11 -1.84
CA VAL A 201 6.52 -2.81 -0.59
C VAL A 201 5.02 -3.07 -0.46
N LEU A 202 4.17 -2.11 -0.82
CA LEU A 202 2.72 -2.31 -0.87
C LEU A 202 2.32 -3.40 -1.87
N GLY A 203 2.98 -3.45 -3.03
CA GLY A 203 2.77 -4.52 -4.00
C GLY A 203 3.11 -5.90 -3.42
N PHE A 204 4.24 -5.99 -2.71
CA PHE A 204 4.64 -7.25 -2.07
C PHE A 204 3.72 -7.63 -0.91
N ILE A 205 3.24 -6.68 -0.10
CA ILE A 205 2.19 -6.90 0.91
C ILE A 205 0.92 -7.47 0.24
N SER A 206 0.53 -6.93 -0.90
CA SER A 206 -0.65 -7.39 -1.65
C SER A 206 -0.49 -8.84 -2.10
N PHE A 207 0.69 -9.20 -2.62
CA PHE A 207 1.02 -10.59 -2.95
C PHE A 207 0.91 -11.53 -1.74
N ARG A 208 1.51 -11.15 -0.60
CA ARG A 208 1.46 -11.95 0.63
C ARG A 208 0.03 -12.12 1.15
N LEU A 209 -0.79 -11.07 1.10
CA LEU A 209 -2.21 -11.14 1.44
C LEU A 209 -2.97 -12.11 0.54
N GLY A 210 -2.62 -12.16 -0.75
CA GLY A 210 -3.19 -13.12 -1.69
C GLY A 210 -2.95 -14.57 -1.27
N ALA A 211 -1.68 -14.89 -0.99
CA ALA A 211 -1.28 -16.22 -0.54
C ALA A 211 -1.94 -16.60 0.79
N GLU A 212 -2.01 -15.67 1.74
CA GLU A 212 -2.64 -15.90 3.03
C GLU A 212 -4.16 -16.05 2.92
N SER A 213 -4.83 -15.30 2.02
CA SER A 213 -6.26 -15.46 1.76
C SER A 213 -6.57 -16.86 1.19
N ALA A 214 -5.67 -17.41 0.34
CA ALA A 214 -5.77 -18.79 -0.13
C ALA A 214 -5.59 -19.79 1.02
N GLU A 215 -4.58 -19.59 1.87
CA GLU A 215 -4.29 -20.44 3.03
C GLU A 215 -5.40 -20.45 4.08
N ARG A 216 -6.11 -19.32 4.24
CA ARG A 216 -7.26 -19.20 5.15
C ARG A 216 -8.57 -19.66 4.52
N GLN A 217 -8.59 -19.95 3.22
CA GLN A 217 -9.81 -20.38 2.54
C GLN A 217 -10.29 -21.73 3.08
N ARG A 218 -11.58 -21.79 3.43
CA ARG A 218 -12.24 -23.00 3.94
C ARG A 218 -13.53 -23.32 3.20
N LYS A 219 -14.05 -22.40 2.39
CA LYS A 219 -15.25 -22.58 1.58
C LYS A 219 -14.83 -22.69 0.13
N TYR A 220 -15.24 -23.77 -0.51
CA TYR A 220 -14.92 -24.07 -1.90
C TYR A 220 -16.21 -24.33 -2.66
N LEU A 221 -16.24 -23.91 -3.93
CA LEU A 221 -17.30 -24.28 -4.86
C LEU A 221 -16.89 -25.59 -5.51
N ILE A 222 -17.76 -26.59 -5.42
CA ILE A 222 -17.54 -27.94 -5.93
C ILE A 222 -18.67 -28.28 -6.88
N PHE A 223 -18.35 -28.92 -7.99
CA PHE A 223 -19.32 -29.53 -8.88
C PHE A 223 -18.82 -30.89 -9.32
N ASN A 224 -19.73 -31.74 -9.80
CA ASN A 224 -19.37 -33.04 -10.32
C ASN A 224 -19.29 -32.97 -11.85
N GLN A 225 -18.17 -33.42 -12.40
CA GLN A 225 -17.97 -33.55 -13.84
C GLN A 225 -17.35 -34.92 -14.11
N ASN A 226 -17.99 -35.73 -14.97
CA ASN A 226 -17.52 -37.06 -15.36
C ASN A 226 -17.21 -37.99 -14.16
N ASN A 227 -18.11 -38.05 -13.16
CA ASN A 227 -17.95 -38.81 -11.92
C ASN A 227 -16.77 -38.36 -11.02
N GLN A 228 -16.11 -37.25 -11.32
CA GLN A 228 -15.07 -36.66 -10.48
C GLN A 228 -15.55 -35.33 -9.91
N ASP A 229 -15.36 -35.13 -8.60
CA ASP A 229 -15.64 -33.85 -7.99
C ASP A 229 -14.52 -32.87 -8.36
N GLN A 230 -14.89 -31.72 -8.91
CA GLN A 230 -13.97 -30.65 -9.26
C GLN A 230 -14.20 -29.45 -8.34
N ILE A 231 -13.11 -28.79 -7.96
CA ILE A 231 -13.13 -27.58 -7.16
C ILE A 231 -12.79 -26.39 -8.02
N VAL A 232 -13.57 -25.33 -7.88
CA VAL A 232 -13.25 -24.01 -8.43
C VAL A 232 -12.20 -23.34 -7.57
N ILE A 233 -11.04 -23.04 -8.17
CA ILE A 233 -9.93 -22.34 -7.51
C ILE A 233 -10.09 -20.83 -7.70
N SER A 234 -10.37 -20.40 -8.93
CA SER A 234 -10.42 -18.99 -9.33
C SER A 234 -11.27 -18.82 -10.60
N SER A 235 -11.69 -17.59 -10.89
CA SER A 235 -12.31 -17.21 -12.16
C SER A 235 -11.36 -16.34 -12.98
N SER A 236 -11.51 -16.39 -14.30
CA SER A 236 -10.85 -15.51 -15.26
C SER A 236 -11.90 -15.06 -16.29
N GLY A 237 -12.58 -13.96 -15.99
CA GLY A 237 -13.73 -13.48 -16.77
C GLY A 237 -14.86 -14.49 -16.83
N ASN A 238 -15.15 -15.01 -18.03
CA ASN A 238 -16.22 -15.98 -18.26
C ASN A 238 -15.77 -17.44 -18.08
N TYR A 239 -14.57 -17.66 -17.54
CA TYR A 239 -13.99 -18.98 -17.34
C TYR A 239 -13.75 -19.26 -15.86
N LEU A 240 -13.91 -20.51 -15.45
CA LEU A 240 -13.53 -21.03 -14.15
C LEU A 240 -12.26 -21.85 -14.30
N ILE A 241 -11.32 -21.62 -13.40
CA ILE A 241 -10.13 -22.42 -13.22
C ILE A 241 -10.45 -23.43 -12.13
N THR A 242 -10.39 -24.70 -12.51
CA THR A 242 -10.86 -25.81 -11.69
C THR A 242 -9.78 -26.88 -11.58
N ALA A 243 -9.79 -27.64 -10.49
CA ALA A 243 -8.92 -28.81 -10.33
C ALA A 243 -9.70 -29.97 -9.74
N PRO A 244 -9.35 -31.22 -10.06
CA PRO A 244 -9.95 -32.38 -9.44
C PRO A 244 -9.69 -32.44 -7.95
N PHE A 245 -10.73 -32.83 -7.20
CA PHE A 245 -10.69 -32.96 -5.76
C PHE A 245 -10.57 -34.42 -5.36
N ASN A 246 -9.45 -34.76 -4.70
CA ASN A 246 -9.27 -36.04 -4.07
C ASN A 246 -9.88 -36.01 -2.66
N LYS A 247 -11.04 -36.65 -2.49
CA LYS A 247 -11.76 -36.73 -1.21
C LYS A 247 -10.98 -37.48 -0.13
N ASP A 248 -10.23 -38.49 -0.52
CA ASP A 248 -9.56 -39.42 0.39
C ASP A 248 -8.32 -38.76 1.00
N LYS A 249 -7.54 -38.05 0.17
CA LYS A 249 -6.33 -37.31 0.60
C LYS A 249 -6.64 -35.90 1.10
N GLY A 250 -7.80 -35.35 0.78
CA GLY A 250 -8.14 -33.96 1.09
C GLY A 250 -7.23 -32.96 0.37
N THR A 251 -6.84 -33.27 -0.87
CA THR A 251 -5.94 -32.47 -1.70
C THR A 251 -6.52 -32.23 -3.08
N MET A 252 -5.99 -31.24 -3.80
CA MET A 252 -6.26 -31.05 -5.23
C MET A 252 -5.23 -31.79 -6.06
N GLU A 253 -5.64 -32.36 -7.18
CA GLU A 253 -4.71 -32.87 -8.18
C GLU A 253 -4.03 -31.71 -8.93
N PRO A 254 -2.75 -31.84 -9.33
CA PRO A 254 -2.00 -30.81 -10.04
C PRO A 254 -2.40 -30.71 -11.53
N THR A 255 -3.68 -30.90 -11.84
CA THR A 255 -4.24 -30.76 -13.18
C THR A 255 -5.31 -29.69 -13.16
N PHE A 256 -5.12 -28.65 -13.97
CA PHE A 256 -6.01 -27.50 -13.99
C PHE A 256 -6.82 -27.48 -15.29
N TYR A 257 -8.13 -27.32 -15.16
CA TYR A 257 -9.06 -27.21 -16.27
C TYR A 257 -9.67 -25.81 -16.32
N VAL A 258 -9.72 -25.24 -17.52
CA VAL A 258 -10.38 -23.98 -17.81
C VAL A 258 -11.73 -24.28 -18.46
N MET A 259 -12.83 -23.98 -17.78
CA MET A 259 -14.18 -24.22 -18.29
C MET A 259 -14.98 -22.93 -18.40
N SER A 260 -15.88 -22.81 -19.36
CA SER A 260 -16.76 -21.64 -19.45
C SER A 260 -17.89 -21.70 -18.40
N ILE A 261 -18.18 -20.57 -17.75
CA ILE A 261 -19.31 -20.38 -16.82
C ILE A 261 -20.66 -20.60 -17.53
N LYS A 262 -20.72 -20.47 -18.86
CA LYS A 262 -21.95 -20.70 -19.64
C LYS A 262 -22.44 -22.14 -19.60
N ASN A 263 -21.57 -23.08 -19.25
CA ASN A 263 -21.99 -24.45 -18.99
C ASN A 263 -22.87 -24.43 -17.73
N GLN A 264 -24.07 -24.99 -17.77
CA GLN A 264 -25.05 -25.00 -16.67
C GLN A 264 -24.58 -25.86 -15.48
N ILE A 265 -23.47 -25.47 -14.86
CA ILE A 265 -22.81 -26.19 -13.79
C ILE A 265 -23.52 -25.85 -12.48
N ILE A 266 -24.06 -26.87 -11.81
CA ILE A 266 -24.63 -26.72 -10.47
C ILE A 266 -23.48 -26.67 -9.46
N LEU A 267 -23.06 -25.46 -9.10
CA LEU A 267 -22.03 -25.23 -8.10
C LEU A 267 -22.62 -25.42 -6.69
N LYS A 268 -22.03 -26.32 -5.91
CA LYS A 268 -22.36 -26.52 -4.49
C LYS A 268 -21.24 -25.96 -3.63
N THR A 269 -21.60 -25.15 -2.64
CA THR A 269 -20.61 -24.67 -1.65
C THR A 269 -20.35 -25.78 -0.63
N LYS A 270 -19.08 -26.16 -0.46
CA LYS A 270 -18.63 -27.08 0.59
C LYS A 270 -17.66 -26.37 1.52
N LYS A 271 -17.91 -26.48 2.83
CA LYS A 271 -16.97 -26.04 3.87
C LYS A 271 -16.05 -27.22 4.23
N LEU A 272 -14.74 -26.98 4.19
CA LEU A 272 -13.71 -27.94 4.56
C LEU A 272 -13.05 -27.53 5.88
N SER A 273 -12.46 -28.50 6.58
CA SER A 273 -11.78 -28.29 7.87
C SER A 273 -10.43 -27.58 7.72
N LYS A 274 -9.77 -27.76 6.58
CA LYS A 274 -8.45 -27.17 6.25
C LYS A 274 -8.47 -26.56 4.85
N ALA A 275 -7.50 -25.67 4.57
CA ALA A 275 -7.24 -25.22 3.21
C ALA A 275 -6.67 -26.37 2.40
N LEU A 276 -7.04 -26.41 1.14
CA LEU A 276 -6.55 -27.38 0.19
C LEU A 276 -5.22 -26.92 -0.37
N LYS A 277 -4.26 -27.85 -0.42
CA LYS A 277 -3.03 -27.69 -1.18
C LYS A 277 -3.06 -28.62 -2.38
N VAL A 278 -2.34 -28.24 -3.42
CA VAL A 278 -2.09 -29.11 -4.56
C VAL A 278 -1.15 -30.23 -4.12
N ALA A 279 -1.49 -31.47 -4.49
CA ALA A 279 -0.67 -32.63 -4.18
C ALA A 279 0.70 -32.49 -4.89
N PRO A 280 1.82 -32.82 -4.22
CA PRO A 280 3.12 -32.78 -4.86
C PRO A 280 3.16 -33.79 -6.00
N VAL A 281 3.65 -33.36 -7.16
CA VAL A 281 3.72 -34.16 -8.41
C VAL A 281 4.53 -35.46 -8.24
N TYR A 282 5.33 -35.60 -7.17
CA TYR A 282 6.28 -36.70 -6.98
C TYR A 282 5.77 -37.92 -6.19
N GLU A 283 4.47 -38.05 -5.90
CA GLU A 283 3.99 -39.20 -5.09
C GLU A 283 3.72 -40.50 -5.90
N ASN A 284 4.10 -40.56 -7.19
CA ASN A 284 3.85 -41.72 -8.08
C ASN A 284 5.13 -42.39 -8.62
N ILE A 285 6.18 -42.50 -7.81
CA ILE A 285 7.32 -43.39 -8.10
C ILE A 285 7.76 -44.05 -6.79
N ASN A 286 7.08 -45.13 -6.37
CA ASN A 286 7.62 -46.27 -5.59
C ASN A 286 6.53 -47.08 -4.87
N THR A 287 5.59 -47.66 -5.62
CA THR A 287 4.83 -48.84 -5.15
C THR A 287 4.67 -49.88 -6.26
N SER A 288 5.70 -50.05 -7.09
CA SER A 288 5.91 -51.26 -7.89
C SER A 288 7.30 -51.83 -7.62
N LYS A 289 7.50 -52.32 -6.40
CA LYS A 289 8.36 -53.48 -6.20
C LYS A 289 7.48 -54.63 -5.74
N THR A 290 7.34 -55.53 -6.71
CA THR A 290 6.73 -56.87 -6.80
C THR A 290 6.83 -57.74 -5.55
N PRO A 291 5.93 -58.75 -5.42
CA PRO A 291 5.95 -59.79 -4.39
C PRO A 291 7.23 -60.62 -4.36
#